data_AF-A0A2V7Y3T6-F1
#
_entry.id   AF-A0A2V7Y3T6-F1
#
_cell.length_a   1.000
_cell.length_b   1.000
_cell.length_c   1.000
_cell.angle_alpha   90.00
_cell.angle_beta   90.00
_cell.angle_gamma   90.00
#
_symmetry.space_group_name_H-M   'P 1'
#
loop_
_entity.id
_entity.type
_entity.pdbx_description
1 polymer ?
#
loop_
_entity_poly.entity_id
_entity_poly.type
_entity_poly.pdbx_seq_one_letter_code
_entity_poly.pdbx_strand_id
1 'polypeptide(L)' 'MIEGSVSGGGAPREPDPVIEAYKKDIDRTLLRENLKRTVEERLRDLMRLQRFAEEWRRAARRTFG' A
#
# COMPACT_ATOMS: atom_id res chain seq x y z
N MET A 1 2.22 14.12 36.18
CA MET A 1 2.56 12.92 35.39
C MET A 1 1.23 12.37 34.89
N ILE A 2 0.87 12.59 33.61
CA ILE A 2 -0.38 12.06 33.06
C ILE A 2 -0.04 10.68 32.49
N GLU A 3 -0.38 9.63 33.24
CA GLU A 3 -0.39 8.27 32.70
C GLU A 3 -1.58 8.15 31.74
N GLY A 4 -1.34 8.46 30.47
CA GLY A 4 -2.22 8.10 29.37
C GLY A 4 -2.26 6.58 29.26
N SER A 5 -3.17 5.97 30.02
CA SER A 5 -3.50 4.55 29.97
C SER A 5 -4.14 4.23 28.62
N VAL A 6 -3.31 3.98 27.60
CA VAL A 6 -3.75 3.29 26.39
C VAL A 6 -4.02 1.85 26.80
N SER A 7 -5.25 1.60 27.26
CA SER A 7 -5.79 0.27 27.49
C SER A 7 -5.86 -0.47 26.16
N GLY A 8 -4.77 -1.16 25.84
CA GLY A 8 -4.68 -2.13 24.74
C GLY A 8 -5.46 -3.40 25.08
N GLY A 9 -6.79 -3.28 25.20
CA GLY A 9 -7.70 -4.39 25.42
C GLY A 9 -8.15 -5.00 24.09
N GLY A 10 -7.69 -6.22 23.81
CA GLY A 10 -8.04 -7.04 22.66
C GLY A 10 -9.43 -7.69 22.79
N ALA A 11 -10.49 -6.89 22.70
CA ALA A 11 -11.81 -7.38 22.31
C ALA A 11 -12.05 -6.99 20.84
N PRO A 12 -12.76 -7.82 20.03
CA PRO A 12 -13.18 -7.39 18.70
C PRO A 12 -14.03 -6.14 18.87
N ARG A 13 -13.49 -4.99 18.43
CA ARG A 13 -14.25 -3.75 18.36
C ARG A 13 -15.22 -3.88 17.21
N GLU A 14 -16.48 -3.54 17.45
CA GLU A 14 -17.43 -3.36 16.37
C GLU A 14 -16.82 -2.41 15.32
N PRO A 15 -16.97 -2.70 14.01
CA PRO A 15 -16.48 -1.82 12.97
C PRO A 15 -17.04 -0.41 13.14
N ASP A 16 -16.16 0.58 13.23
CA ASP A 16 -16.57 1.98 13.36
C ASP A 16 -17.37 2.41 12.11
N PRO A 17 -18.61 2.93 12.27
CA PRO A 17 -19.48 3.24 11.14
C PRO A 17 -18.92 4.35 10.25
N VAL A 18 -18.14 5.29 10.80
CA VAL A 18 -17.47 6.33 10.01
C VAL A 18 -16.40 5.68 9.15
N ILE A 19 -15.59 4.79 9.74
CA ILE A 19 -14.53 4.09 9.00
C ILE A 19 -15.12 3.22 7.88
N GLU A 20 -16.19 2.46 8.16
CA GLU A 20 -16.82 1.60 7.14
C GLU A 20 -17.47 2.42 6.02
N ALA A 21 -18.04 3.59 6.33
CA ALA A 21 -18.57 4.50 5.32
C ALA A 21 -17.49 4.97 4.32
N TYR A 22 -16.25 5.18 4.76
CA TYR A 22 -15.13 5.53 3.88
C TYR A 22 -14.51 4.31 3.18
N LYS A 23 -14.52 3.12 3.80
CA LYS A 23 -13.95 1.90 3.21
C LYS A 23 -14.76 1.32 2.06
N LYS A 24 -16.08 1.56 2.05
CA LYS A 24 -17.03 0.84 1.17
C LYS A 24 -16.67 0.92 -0.32
N ASP A 25 -16.12 2.05 -0.77
CA ASP A 25 -15.80 2.29 -2.18
C ASP A 25 -14.31 2.08 -2.51
N ILE A 26 -13.51 1.63 -1.54
CA ILE A 26 -12.08 1.36 -1.75
C ILE A 26 -11.90 -0.07 -2.24
N ASP A 27 -11.46 -0.21 -3.50
CA ASP A 27 -10.95 -1.50 -3.98
C ASP A 27 -9.62 -1.84 -3.29
N ARG A 28 -9.69 -2.81 -2.37
CA ARG A 28 -8.54 -3.31 -1.61
C ARG A 28 -7.91 -4.56 -2.23
N THR A 29 -8.33 -4.97 -3.41
CA THR A 29 -7.84 -6.20 -4.07
C THR A 29 -6.33 -6.14 -4.26
N LEU A 30 -5.82 -5.09 -4.89
CA LEU A 30 -4.37 -4.93 -5.10
C LEU A 30 -3.59 -4.77 -3.79
N LEU A 31 -4.17 -4.10 -2.78
CA LEU A 31 -3.52 -3.96 -1.49
C LEU A 31 -3.35 -5.34 -0.82
N ARG A 32 -4.40 -6.15 -0.79
CA ARG A 32 -4.37 -7.50 -0.20
C ARG A 32 -3.40 -8.41 -0.94
N GLU A 33 -3.40 -8.41 -2.27
CA GLU A 33 -2.45 -9.22 -3.04
C GLU A 33 -1.00 -8.78 -2.84
N ASN A 34 -0.72 -7.47 -2.71
CA ASN A 34 0.63 -7.00 -2.40
C ASN A 34 1.07 -7.37 -0.97
N LEU A 35 0.16 -7.34 0.01
CA LEU A 35 0.46 -7.70 1.39
C LEU A 35 0.80 -9.19 1.56
N LYS A 36 0.38 -10.06 0.64
CA LYS A 36 0.75 -11.48 0.62
C LYS A 36 2.18 -11.73 0.14
N ARG A 37 2.82 -10.76 -0.52
CA ARG A 37 4.14 -10.95 -1.13
C ARG A 37 5.25 -11.05 -0.10
N THR A 38 6.18 -11.96 -0.34
CA THR A 38 7.43 -12.08 0.39
C THR A 38 8.33 -10.86 0.17
N VAL A 39 9.40 -10.73 0.97
CA VAL A 39 10.42 -9.69 0.76
C VAL A 39 11.08 -9.84 -0.61
N GLU A 40 11.44 -11.06 -1.01
CA GLU A 40 12.11 -11.33 -2.28
C GLU A 40 11.23 -10.92 -3.48
N GLU A 41 9.96 -11.29 -3.46
CA GLU A 41 9.00 -10.91 -4.51
C GLU A 41 8.87 -9.39 -4.62
N ARG A 42 8.75 -8.69 -3.48
CA ARG A 42 8.70 -7.22 -3.45
C ARG A 42 9.94 -6.58 -4.06
N LEU A 43 11.13 -7.10 -3.76
CA LEU A 43 12.38 -6.60 -4.36
C LEU A 43 12.42 -6.86 -5.87
N ARG A 44 11.98 -8.03 -6.31
CA ARG A 44 11.89 -8.37 -7.74
C ARG A 44 10.93 -7.45 -8.48
N ASP A 45 9.80 -7.11 -7.88
CA ASP A 45 8.83 -6.15 -8.42
C ASP A 45 9.40 -4.74 -8.51
N LEU A 46 10.10 -4.29 -7.47
CA LEU A 46 10.78 -2.99 -7.48
C LEU A 46 11.79 -2.91 -8.63
N MET A 47 12.61 -3.95 -8.84
CA MET A 47 13.56 -3.99 -9.95
C MET A 47 12.84 -3.95 -11.32
N ARG A 48 11.70 -4.62 -11.47
CA ARG A 48 10.87 -4.54 -12.69
C ARG A 48 10.37 -3.12 -12.93
N LEU A 49 9.86 -2.46 -11.89
CA LEU A 49 9.37 -1.09 -11.98
C LEU A 49 10.49 -0.10 -12.37
N GLN A 50 11.69 -0.25 -11.81
CA GLN A 50 12.83 0.60 -12.16
C GLN A 50 13.25 0.44 -13.62
N ARG A 51 13.27 -0.79 -14.15
CA ARG A 51 13.53 -1.02 -15.58
C ARG A 51 12.48 -0.36 -16.46
N PHE A 52 11.20 -0.53 -16.13
CA PHE A 52 10.11 0.11 -16.87
C PHE A 52 10.25 1.64 -16.88
N ALA A 53 10.51 2.24 -15.71
CA ALA A 53 10.70 3.69 -15.59
C ALA A 53 11.87 4.18 -16.45
N GLU A 54 12.96 3.43 -16.52
CA GLU A 54 14.09 3.81 -17.36
C GLU A 54 13.77 3.74 -18.86
N GLU A 55 13.06 2.70 -19.32
CA GLU A 55 12.62 2.64 -20.73
C GLU A 55 11.69 3.79 -21.07
N TRP A 56 10.77 4.14 -20.15
CA TRP A 56 9.90 5.30 -20.29
C TRP A 56 10.69 6.60 -20.43
N ARG A 57 11.68 6.84 -19.56
CA ARG A 57 12.54 8.03 -19.67
C ARG A 57 13.31 8.08 -20.99
N ARG A 58 13.83 6.94 -21.47
CA ARG A 58 14.50 6.87 -22.78
C ARG A 58 13.55 7.17 -23.93
N ALA A 59 12.32 6.67 -23.88
CA ALA A 59 11.30 6.96 -24.88
C ALA A 59 10.97 8.46 -24.88
N ALA A 60 10.72 9.05 -23.70
CA ALA A 60 10.45 10.48 -23.56
C ALA A 60 11.59 11.34 -24.11
N ARG A 61 12.85 11.01 -23.82
CA ARG A 61 14.02 11.72 -24.38
C ARG A 61 14.09 11.66 -25.91
N ARG A 62 13.65 10.56 -26.53
CA ARG A 62 13.65 10.41 -28.00
C ARG A 62 12.51 11.17 -28.67
N THR A 63 11.38 11.36 -27.98
CA THR A 63 10.18 12.00 -28.54
C THR A 63 10.14 13.50 -28.27
N PHE A 64 10.62 13.93 -27.11
CA PHE A 64 10.49 15.31 -26.63
C PHE A 64 11.82 16.02 -26.38
N GLY A 65 12.95 15.35 -26.66
CA GLY A 65 14.30 15.90 -26.52
C GLY A 65 14.91 16.31 -27.84
#